data_AF-A0A6G3WXQ8-F1
#
_entry.id   AF-A0A6G3WXQ8-F1
#
_cell.length_a   1.000
_cell.length_b   1.000
_cell.length_c   1.000
_cell.angle_alpha   90.00
_cell.angle_beta   90.00
_cell.angle_gamma   90.00
#
_symmetry.space_group_name_H-M   'P 1'
#
loop_
_entity.id
_entity.type
_entity.pdbx_description
1 polymer ?
#
loop_
_entity_poly.entity_id
_entity_poly.type
_entity_poly.pdbx_seq_one_letter_code
_entity_poly.pdbx_strand_id
1 'polypeptide(L)'
;LPEHEAADDAVRTYPSEVVVAPDGRFLWTANRGHDSISVLTLDESGEKAALVATVGCGGHWPRDLTIDPSGQWLYAANERSGNVSWFAVDAGTGVPA
;
A
#
# COMPACT_ATOMS: atom_id res chain seq x y z
N LEU A 1 -0.14 19.02 -35.11
CA LEU A 1 -0.03 19.57 -33.74
C LEU A 1 1.23 18.95 -33.16
N PRO A 2 2.15 19.73 -32.59
CA PRO A 2 3.42 19.20 -32.13
C PRO A 2 3.17 18.14 -31.05
N GLU A 3 3.87 17.04 -31.18
CA GLU A 3 3.87 15.93 -30.25
C GLU A 3 4.46 16.45 -28.94
N HIS A 4 3.65 16.40 -27.88
CA HIS A 4 4.06 16.91 -26.58
C HIS A 4 5.15 15.98 -26.03
N GLU A 5 6.33 16.55 -25.86
CA GLU A 5 7.48 16.01 -25.14
C GLU A 5 7.08 15.25 -23.87
N ALA A 6 7.81 14.16 -23.63
CA ALA A 6 7.63 13.13 -22.62
C ALA A 6 7.06 13.62 -21.29
N ALA A 7 5.87 13.13 -20.94
CA ALA A 7 5.44 13.08 -19.55
C ALA A 7 6.19 11.93 -18.87
N ASP A 8 7.26 12.31 -18.17
CA ASP A 8 7.86 11.70 -16.97
C ASP A 8 7.86 10.16 -16.88
N ASP A 9 9.03 9.55 -16.69
CA ASP A 9 9.28 8.09 -16.56
C ASP A 9 8.65 7.45 -15.29
N ALA A 10 7.57 8.05 -14.78
CA ALA A 10 6.82 7.57 -13.64
C ALA A 10 6.09 6.27 -14.01
N VAL A 11 6.46 5.19 -13.34
CA VAL A 11 5.78 3.89 -13.46
C VAL A 11 4.29 4.10 -13.22
N ARG A 12 3.48 3.75 -14.22
CA ARG A 12 2.02 3.86 -14.13
C ARG A 12 1.51 2.99 -12.99
N THR A 13 0.82 3.62 -12.04
CA THR A 13 0.23 2.93 -10.89
C THR A 13 -1.22 2.51 -11.17
N TYR A 14 -1.58 1.31 -10.73
CA TYR A 14 -2.92 0.76 -10.77
C TYR A 14 -3.33 0.27 -9.37
N PRO A 15 -3.89 1.15 -8.53
CA PRO A 15 -4.36 0.76 -7.20
C PRO A 15 -5.34 -0.43 -7.27
N SER A 16 -5.36 -1.28 -6.24
CA SER A 16 -6.27 -2.44 -6.18
C SER A 16 -7.05 -2.53 -4.88
N GLU A 17 -6.36 -2.74 -3.76
CA GLU A 17 -6.98 -3.01 -2.46
C GLU A 17 -6.75 -1.85 -1.48
N VAL A 18 -7.68 -1.69 -0.55
CA VAL A 18 -7.58 -0.76 0.58
C VAL A 18 -7.92 -1.46 1.89
N VAL A 19 -7.00 -1.42 2.85
CA VAL A 19 -7.18 -2.04 4.18
C VAL A 19 -7.03 -0.97 5.25
N VAL A 20 -7.95 -0.96 6.21
CA VAL A 20 -7.90 -0.08 7.38
C VAL A 20 -7.44 -0.92 8.59
N ALA A 21 -6.55 -0.35 9.40
CA ALA A 21 -6.11 -0.97 10.65
C ALA A 21 -7.30 -1.18 11.61
N PRO A 22 -7.29 -2.24 12.44
CA PRO A 22 -8.37 -2.49 13.40
C PRO A 22 -8.63 -1.34 14.39
N ASP A 23 -7.59 -0.55 14.69
CA ASP A 23 -7.68 0.62 15.57
C ASP A 23 -8.09 1.91 14.84
N GLY A 24 -8.30 1.85 13.52
CA GLY A 24 -8.72 2.96 12.68
C GLY A 24 -7.67 4.03 12.42
N ARG A 25 -6.42 3.87 12.89
CA ARG A 25 -5.39 4.92 12.79
C ARG A 25 -4.62 4.93 11.48
N PHE A 26 -4.61 3.81 10.77
CA PHE A 26 -3.83 3.65 9.53
C PHE A 26 -4.66 3.02 8.42
N LEU A 27 -4.28 3.32 7.17
CA LEU A 27 -4.84 2.77 5.96
C LEU A 27 -3.71 2.40 5.00
N TRP A 28 -3.81 1.23 4.37
CA TRP A 28 -2.86 0.75 3.37
C TRP A 28 -3.52 0.55 2.02
N THR A 29 -2.82 0.88 0.94
CA THR A 29 -3.27 0.57 -0.43
C THR A 29 -2.22 -0.17 -1.23
N ALA A 30 -2.60 -1.23 -1.93
CA ALA A 30 -1.72 -1.89 -2.89
C ALA A 30 -1.68 -1.15 -4.23
N ASN A 31 -0.49 -0.95 -4.76
CA ASN A 31 -0.24 -0.26 -6.03
C ASN A 31 0.39 -1.23 -7.03
N ARG A 32 -0.41 -1.77 -7.96
CA ARG A 32 0.12 -2.62 -9.05
C ARG A 32 0.88 -1.77 -10.06
N GLY A 33 1.88 -2.37 -10.71
CA GLY A 33 2.79 -1.67 -11.61
C GLY A 33 3.94 -1.03 -10.85
N HIS A 34 3.65 -0.24 -9.80
CA HIS A 34 4.68 0.33 -8.92
C HIS A 34 5.19 -0.67 -7.86
N ASP A 35 4.50 -1.80 -7.68
CA ASP A 35 4.86 -2.90 -6.76
C ASP A 35 5.14 -2.43 -5.33
N SER A 36 4.18 -1.67 -4.81
CA SER A 36 4.30 -1.02 -3.51
C SER A 36 3.01 -1.02 -2.72
N ILE A 37 3.15 -0.69 -1.45
CA ILE A 37 2.07 -0.42 -0.51
C ILE A 37 2.20 1.05 -0.09
N SER A 38 1.15 1.85 -0.32
CA SER A 38 1.03 3.18 0.28
C SER A 38 0.61 3.02 1.74
N VAL A 39 1.23 3.78 2.64
CA VAL A 39 0.90 3.83 4.07
C VAL A 39 0.34 5.21 4.37
N LEU A 40 -0.87 5.28 4.90
CA LEU A 40 -1.55 6.52 5.23
C LEU A 40 -1.98 6.52 6.70
N THR A 41 -1.86 7.67 7.36
CA THR A 41 -2.52 7.92 8.66
C THR A 41 -3.93 8.44 8.44
N LEU A 42 -4.84 8.08 9.32
CA LEU A 42 -6.19 8.62 9.39
C LEU A 42 -6.33 9.56 10.59
N ASP A 43 -7.12 10.63 10.43
CA ASP A 43 -7.55 11.43 11.58
C ASP A 43 -8.61 10.70 12.43
N GLU A 44 -8.96 11.27 13.59
CA GLU A 44 -9.89 10.63 14.54
C GLU A 44 -11.28 10.34 13.94
N SER A 45 -11.70 11.08 12.91
CA SER A 45 -12.96 10.81 12.21
C SER A 45 -12.84 9.74 11.12
N GLY A 46 -11.60 9.39 10.71
CA GLY A 46 -11.35 8.50 9.58
C GLY A 46 -11.61 9.14 8.21
N GLU A 47 -11.86 10.45 8.15
CA GLU A 47 -12.25 11.15 6.93
C GLU A 47 -11.05 11.77 6.20
N LYS A 48 -9.95 12.03 6.91
CA LYS A 48 -8.74 12.59 6.31
C LYS A 48 -7.61 11.58 6.37
N ALA A 49 -7.08 11.27 5.20
CA ALA A 49 -5.89 10.46 5.05
C ALA A 49 -4.69 11.32 4.67
N ALA A 50 -3.52 11.02 5.25
CA ALA A 50 -2.25 11.61 4.87
C ALA A 50 -1.22 10.52 4.59
N LEU A 51 -0.55 10.59 3.43
CA LEU A 51 0.52 9.66 3.07
C LEU A 51 1.71 9.85 4.01
N VAL A 52 2.17 8.77 4.63
CA VAL A 52 3.35 8.75 5.50
C VAL A 52 4.53 7.99 4.89
N ALA A 53 4.26 6.95 4.10
CA ALA A 53 5.30 6.17 3.44
C ALA A 53 4.77 5.45 2.19
N THR A 54 5.70 5.05 1.32
CA THR A 54 5.47 4.06 0.28
C THR A 54 6.56 3.00 0.41
N VAL A 55 6.18 1.75 0.63
CA VAL A 55 7.11 0.64 0.84
C VAL A 55 6.94 -0.45 -0.21
N GLY A 56 7.96 -1.27 -0.42
CA GLY A 56 7.88 -2.38 -1.38
C GLY A 56 6.89 -3.45 -0.92
N CYS A 57 6.17 -4.07 -1.86
CA CYS A 57 5.22 -5.13 -1.54
C CYS A 57 5.85 -6.53 -1.44
N GLY A 58 7.18 -6.65 -1.51
CA GLY A 58 7.88 -7.94 -1.42
C GLY A 58 7.65 -8.89 -2.62
N GLY A 59 7.07 -8.40 -3.71
CA GLY A 59 6.78 -9.18 -4.91
C GLY A 59 6.47 -8.29 -6.11
N HIS A 60 5.69 -8.82 -7.05
CA HIS A 60 5.30 -8.11 -8.27
C HIS A 60 3.79 -8.22 -8.48
N TRP A 61 3.16 -7.08 -8.74
CA TRP A 61 1.73 -6.92 -8.98
C TRP A 61 0.86 -7.27 -7.75
N PRO A 62 1.00 -6.53 -6.62
CA PRO A 62 0.20 -6.77 -5.42
C PRO A 62 -1.27 -6.56 -5.72
N ARG A 63 -2.07 -7.63 -5.72
CA ARG A 63 -3.48 -7.57 -6.08
C ARG A 63 -4.36 -7.32 -4.87
N ASP A 64 -3.98 -7.88 -3.73
CA ASP A 64 -4.77 -7.86 -2.52
C ASP A 64 -3.89 -7.65 -1.28
N LEU A 65 -4.47 -7.06 -0.23
CA LEU A 65 -3.88 -6.85 1.08
C LEU A 65 -4.83 -7.35 2.16
N THR A 66 -4.30 -7.84 3.27
CA THR A 66 -5.11 -8.07 4.46
C THR A 66 -4.29 -7.85 5.73
N ILE A 67 -4.94 -7.43 6.80
CA ILE A 67 -4.34 -7.23 8.12
C ILE A 67 -4.91 -8.29 9.07
N ASP A 68 -4.07 -8.85 9.93
CA ASP A 68 -4.54 -9.74 10.97
C ASP A 68 -5.37 -8.98 12.04
N PRO A 69 -6.26 -9.65 12.78
CA PRO A 69 -7.12 -8.98 13.77
C PRO A 69 -6.38 -8.25 14.91
N SER A 70 -5.12 -8.63 15.21
CA SER A 70 -4.30 -7.92 16.19
C SER A 70 -3.68 -6.63 15.64
N GLY A 71 -3.70 -6.42 14.32
CA GLY A 71 -3.10 -5.27 13.66
C GLY A 71 -1.58 -5.32 13.57
N GLN A 72 -0.95 -6.46 13.86
CA GLN A 72 0.50 -6.61 13.93
C GLN A 72 1.13 -7.10 12.62
N TRP A 73 0.35 -7.76 11.77
CA TRP A 73 0.82 -8.40 10.54
C TRP A 73 -0.02 -8.01 9.33
N LEU A 74 0.63 -7.36 8.37
CA LEU A 74 0.05 -7.06 7.06
C LEU A 74 0.55 -8.06 6.03
N TYR A 75 -0.35 -8.61 5.22
CA TYR A 75 -0.06 -9.58 4.17
C TYR A 75 -0.35 -8.96 2.80
N ALA A 76 0.50 -9.26 1.82
CA ALA A 76 0.30 -8.84 0.43
C ALA A 76 0.32 -10.05 -0.50
N ALA A 77 -0.75 -10.22 -1.28
CA ALA A 77 -0.84 -11.26 -2.30
C ALA A 77 -0.36 -10.69 -3.65
N ASN A 78 0.79 -11.16 -4.11
CA ASN A 78 1.42 -10.67 -5.33
C ASN A 78 1.10 -11.58 -6.52
N GLU A 79 0.21 -11.12 -7.39
CA GLU A 79 -0.40 -11.93 -8.47
C GLU A 79 0.64 -12.44 -9.46
N ARG A 80 1.57 -11.58 -9.91
CA ARG A 80 2.48 -11.93 -11.00
C ARG A 80 3.74 -12.62 -10.53
N SER A 81 4.19 -12.39 -9.30
CA SER A 81 5.29 -13.15 -8.70
C SER A 81 4.83 -14.47 -8.08
N GLY A 82 3.52 -14.67 -7.87
CA GLY A 82 2.97 -15.91 -7.32
C GLY A 82 3.36 -16.18 -5.87
N ASN A 83 3.63 -15.13 -5.09
CA ASN A 83 4.00 -15.23 -3.68
C ASN A 83 3.08 -14.39 -2.78
N VAL A 84 3.09 -14.71 -1.49
CA VAL A 84 2.52 -13.87 -0.44
C VAL A 84 3.67 -13.41 0.44
N SER A 85 3.81 -12.11 0.62
CA SER A 85 4.72 -11.52 1.61
C SER A 85 3.93 -11.10 2.84
N TRP A 86 4.61 -10.99 3.97
CA TRP A 86 4.05 -10.49 5.22
C TRP A 86 5.06 -9.59 5.92
N PHE A 87 4.54 -8.64 6.69
CA PHE A 87 5.33 -7.58 7.30
C PHE A 87 4.85 -7.34 8.73
N ALA A 88 5.78 -7.07 9.64
CA ALA A 88 5.42 -6.55 10.95
C ALA A 88 5.03 -5.08 10.79
N VAL A 89 3.91 -4.68 11.39
CA VAL A 89 3.44 -3.30 11.36
C VAL A 89 4.01 -2.55 12.56
N ASP A 90 4.70 -1.45 12.30
CA ASP A 90 5.10 -0.53 13.36
C ASP A 90 3.85 0.17 13.94
N ALA A 91 3.57 -0.04 15.23
CA ALA A 91 2.34 0.45 15.86
C ALA A 91 2.28 1.99 16.01
N GLY A 92 3.41 2.69 15.88
CA GLY A 92 3.50 4.14 15.97
C GLY A 92 3.23 4.84 14.64
N THR A 93 3.64 4.22 13.53
CA THR A 93 3.68 4.83 12.20
C THR A 93 2.80 4.12 11.17
N GLY A 94 2.37 2.88 11.45
CA GLY A 94 1.66 2.03 10.51
C GLY A 94 2.54 1.47 9.39
N VAL A 95 3.85 1.70 9.42
CA VAL A 95 4.75 1.24 8.35
C VAL A 95 4.95 -0.27 8.45
N PRO A 96 4.66 -1.05 7.39
CA PRO A 96 4.99 -2.47 7.33
C PRO A 96 6.46 -2.65 6.92
N ALA A 97 7.21 -3.48 7.67
CA ALA A 97 8.61 -3.83 7.41
C ALA A 97 8.91 -5.32 7.64
#